data_AF-A0A1F9KL64-F1
#
_entry.id   AF-A0A1F9KL64-F1
#
_cell.length_a   1.000
_cell.length_b   1.000
_cell.length_c   1.000
_cell.angle_alpha   90.00
_cell.angle_beta   90.00
_cell.angle_gamma   90.00
#
_symmetry.space_group_name_H-M   'P 1'
#
loop_
_entity.id
_entity.type
_entity.pdbx_description
1 polymer ?
#
loop_
_entity_poly.entity_id
_entity_poly.type
_entity_poly.pdbx_seq_one_letter_code
_entity_poly.pdbx_strand_id
1 'polypeptide(L)' 'MKPKKIDFSDIPELSEKQLAGMRRVGRPTLGDEPRKLIAIRLDPKVLGWLRRTAEKKGLPYQSLVNQILAEEMRKAS' A
#
# COMPACT_ATOMS: atom_id res chain seq x y z
N MET A 1 -7.51 4.45 47.54
CA MET A 1 -8.32 5.19 46.55
C MET A 1 -8.94 4.16 45.62
N LYS A 2 -10.28 4.02 45.56
CA LYS A 2 -10.93 3.04 44.68
C LYS A 2 -10.79 3.51 43.22
N PRO A 3 -10.43 2.65 42.24
CA PRO A 3 -10.38 3.06 40.85
C PRO A 3 -11.77 3.51 40.40
N LYS A 4 -11.85 4.70 39.78
CA LYS A 4 -13.09 5.17 39.16
C LYS A 4 -13.44 4.22 38.02
N LYS A 5 -14.71 3.81 37.92
CA LYS A 5 -15.20 3.05 36.77
C LYS A 5 -15.04 3.91 35.52
N ILE A 6 -14.50 3.32 34.46
CA ILE A 6 -14.38 3.97 33.15
C ILE A 6 -15.79 4.14 32.59
N ASP A 7 -16.08 5.34 32.08
CA ASP A 7 -17.31 5.64 31.35
C ASP A 7 -17.11 5.26 29.88
N PHE A 8 -18.05 4.50 29.33
CA PHE A 8 -18.05 4.03 27.93
C PHE A 8 -19.28 4.53 27.16
N SER A 9 -19.99 5.53 27.68
CA SER A 9 -21.23 6.03 27.06
C SER A 9 -21.04 6.61 25.65
N ASP A 10 -19.83 7.04 25.30
CA ASP A 10 -19.43 7.57 23.99
C ASP A 10 -18.91 6.50 23.01
N ILE A 11 -18.61 5.28 23.49
CA ILE A 11 -18.04 4.18 22.70
C ILE A 11 -18.99 2.98 22.78
N PRO A 12 -20.08 2.97 21.99
CA PRO A 12 -21.01 1.84 21.98
C PRO A 12 -20.33 0.56 21.46
N GLU A 13 -20.79 -0.59 21.94
CA GLU A 13 -20.33 -1.89 21.45
C GLU A 13 -20.63 -2.07 19.96
N LEU A 14 -19.72 -2.73 19.23
CA LEU A 14 -19.93 -3.04 17.83
C LEU A 14 -20.98 -4.13 17.68
N SER A 15 -21.90 -3.95 16.73
CA SER A 15 -22.85 -5.00 16.36
C SER A 15 -22.14 -6.23 15.76
N GLU A 16 -22.78 -7.40 15.85
CA GLU A 16 -22.27 -8.63 15.22
C GLU A 16 -22.00 -8.47 13.71
N LYS A 17 -22.84 -7.70 13.02
CA LYS A 17 -22.66 -7.39 11.58
C LYS A 17 -21.41 -6.54 11.33
N GLN A 18 -21.12 -5.57 12.20
CA GLN A 18 -19.91 -4.76 12.11
C GLN A 18 -18.67 -5.59 12.39
N LEU A 19 -18.71 -6.43 13.43
CA LEU A 19 -17.62 -7.36 13.78
C LEU A 19 -17.33 -8.34 12.63
N ALA A 20 -18.36 -8.93 12.03
CA ALA A 20 -18.21 -9.85 10.90
C ALA A 20 -17.59 -9.20 9.65
N GLY A 21 -17.78 -7.88 9.48
CA GLY A 21 -17.23 -7.11 8.37
C GLY A 21 -15.79 -6.62 8.59
N MET A 22 -15.24 -6.77 9.79
CA MET A 22 -13.89 -6.31 10.09
C MET A 22 -12.85 -7.13 9.31
N ARG A 23 -12.00 -6.44 8.56
CA ARG A 23 -10.85 -7.04 7.89
C ARG A 23 -9.58 -6.63 8.64
N ARG A 24 -8.70 -7.59 8.91
CA ARG A 24 -7.33 -7.28 9.38
C ARG A 24 -6.61 -6.50 8.27
N VAL A 25 -6.51 -5.20 8.43
CA VAL A 25 -5.81 -4.34 7.46
C VAL A 25 -4.30 -4.36 7.62
N GLY A 26 -3.80 -4.79 8.78
CA GLY A 26 -2.37 -5.01 9.06
C GLY A 26 -1.45 -3.83 8.68
N ARG A 27 -0.14 -4.04 8.77
CA ARG A 27 0.79 -3.26 7.96
C ARG A 27 0.79 -3.91 6.56
N PRO A 28 0.62 -3.15 5.46
CA PRO A 28 0.81 -3.71 4.13
C PRO A 28 2.15 -4.42 4.05
N THR A 29 2.20 -5.63 3.48
CA THR A 29 3.44 -6.40 3.34
C THR A 29 4.41 -5.62 2.46
N LEU A 30 5.41 -4.98 3.07
CA LEU A 30 6.48 -4.25 2.40
C LEU A 30 7.58 -5.22 1.94
N GLY A 31 7.25 -6.29 1.22
CA GLY A 31 8.25 -7.28 0.73
C GLY A 31 9.27 -7.74 1.78
N ASP A 32 10.44 -8.17 1.31
CA ASP A 32 11.58 -8.54 2.18
C ASP A 32 12.30 -7.30 2.74
N GLU A 33 12.29 -6.19 2.00
CA GLU A 33 12.90 -4.92 2.39
C GLU A 33 11.99 -3.71 2.09
N PRO A 34 12.03 -2.65 2.92
CA PRO A 34 11.34 -1.40 2.62
C PRO A 34 11.89 -0.74 1.35
N ARG A 35 11.01 -0.06 0.60
CA ARG A 35 11.41 0.67 -0.61
C ARG A 35 12.38 1.79 -0.26
N LYS A 36 13.50 1.86 -0.99
CA LYS A 36 14.46 2.97 -0.90
C LYS A 36 14.00 4.11 -1.80
N LEU A 37 13.98 5.32 -1.26
CA LEU A 37 13.61 6.52 -2.02
C LEU A 37 14.85 7.00 -2.78
N ILE A 38 14.77 6.98 -4.10
CA ILE A 38 15.85 7.40 -5.00
C ILE A 38 15.35 8.48 -5.95
N ALA A 39 16.24 9.38 -6.34
CA ALA A 39 16.00 10.27 -7.47
C ALA A 39 16.62 9.67 -8.73
N ILE A 40 15.81 9.45 -9.77
CA ILE A 40 16.27 8.99 -11.09
C ILE A 40 15.79 9.96 -12.17
N ARG A 41 16.58 10.11 -13.23
CA ARG A 41 16.15 10.82 -14.44
C ARG A 41 15.60 9.80 -15.42
N LEU A 42 14.42 10.09 -15.98
CA LEU A 42 13.78 9.28 -17.00
C LEU A 42 13.60 10.12 -18.26
N ASP A 43 13.76 9.50 -19.43
CA ASP A 43 13.40 10.14 -20.70
C ASP A 43 11.91 10.56 -20.68
N PRO A 44 11.55 11.77 -21.17
CA PRO A 44 10.17 12.23 -21.14
C PRO A 44 9.18 11.30 -21.85
N LYS A 45 9.58 10.64 -22.95
CA LYS A 45 8.74 9.68 -23.68
C LYS A 45 8.48 8.44 -22.82
N VAL A 46 9.50 7.96 -22.12
CA VAL A 46 9.40 6.82 -21.20
C VAL A 46 8.46 7.15 -20.04
N LEU A 47 8.62 8.32 -19.43
CA LEU A 47 7.73 8.77 -18.35
C LEU A 47 6.27 8.88 -18.83
N GLY A 48 6.04 9.43 -20.02
CA GLY A 48 4.72 9.51 -20.62
C GLY A 48 4.09 8.14 -20.87
N TRP A 49 4.88 7.18 -21.37
CA TRP A 49 4.43 5.81 -21.57
C TRP A 49 4.09 5.10 -20.25
N LEU A 50 4.93 5.25 -19.22
CA LEU A 50 4.70 4.68 -17.88
C LEU A 50 3.39 5.18 -17.28
N ARG A 51 3.13 6.48 -17.33
CA ARG A 51 1.90 7.08 -16.77
C ARG A 51 0.65 6.51 -17.44
N ARG A 52 0.59 6.53 -18.78
CA ARG A 52 -0.56 6.00 -19.54
C ARG A 52 -0.77 4.50 -19.31
N THR A 53 0.32 3.74 -19.24
CA THR A 53 0.25 2.29 -19.04
C THR A 53 -0.21 1.95 -17.63
N ALA A 54 0.26 2.70 -16.62
CA ALA A 54 -0.12 2.50 -15.23
C ALA A 54 -1.59 2.86 -14.99
N GLU A 55 -2.08 3.93 -15.61
CA GLU A 55 -3.48 4.33 -15.59
C GLU A 55 -4.39 3.23 -16.16
N LYS A 56 -4.06 2.67 -17.33
CA LYS A 56 -4.78 1.53 -17.93
C LYS A 56 -4.83 0.30 -17.02
N LYS A 57 -3.81 0.11 -16.17
CA LYS A 57 -3.71 -1.01 -15.22
C LYS A 57 -4.32 -0.70 -13.85
N GLY A 58 -4.77 0.53 -13.60
CA GLY A 58 -5.26 0.96 -12.28
C GLY A 58 -4.17 0.98 -11.21
N LEU A 59 -2.91 1.21 -11.59
CA LEU A 59 -1.74 1.18 -10.70
C LEU A 59 -1.01 2.54 -10.69
N PRO A 60 -0.33 2.92 -9.59
CA PRO A 60 0.60 4.04 -9.60
C PRO A 60 1.77 3.80 -10.55
N TYR A 61 2.21 4.81 -11.30
CA TYR A 61 3.31 4.64 -12.26
C TYR A 61 4.62 4.23 -11.59
N GLN A 62 4.88 4.65 -10.34
CA GLN A 62 6.06 4.24 -9.58
C GLN A 62 6.04 2.73 -9.28
N SER A 63 4.86 2.17 -9.01
CA SER A 63 4.71 0.72 -8.83
C SER A 63 4.98 -0.03 -10.12
N LEU A 64 4.54 0.51 -11.27
CA LEU A 64 4.84 -0.06 -12.57
C LEU A 64 6.34 -0.02 -12.90
N VAL A 65 7.04 1.08 -12.57
CA VAL A 65 8.50 1.18 -12.71
C VAL A 65 9.18 0.03 -11.95
N ASN A 66 8.84 -0.16 -10.67
CA ASN A 66 9.42 -1.24 -9.88
C ASN A 66 9.10 -2.63 -10.43
N GLN A 67 7.89 -2.86 -10.92
CA GLN A 67 7.51 -4.14 -11.53
C GLN A 67 8.38 -4.47 -12.74
N ILE A 68 8.55 -3.51 -13.66
CA ILE A 68 9.39 -3.68 -14.85
C ILE A 68 10.83 -3.98 -14.46
N LEU A 69 11.41 -3.20 -13.54
CA LEU A 69 12.78 -3.41 -13.08
C LEU A 69 12.96 -4.78 -12.40
N ALA A 70 11.99 -5.22 -11.60
CA ALA A 70 12.02 -6.53 -10.95
C ALA A 70 11.89 -7.69 -11.96
N GLU A 71 11.08 -7.52 -13.02
CA GLU A 71 10.99 -8.49 -14.11
C GLU A 71 12.30 -8.60 -14.89
N GLU A 72 12.92 -7.47 -15.25
CA GLU A 72 14.20 -7.46 -15.95
C GLU A 72 15.34 -8.02 -15.08
N MET A 73 15.36 -7.72 -13.78
CA MET A 73 16.30 -8.32 -12.83
C MET A 73 16.19 -9.84 -12.81
N ARG A 74 14.97 -10.40 -12.79
CA ARG A 74 14.74 -11.85 -12.81
C ARG A 74 15.15 -12.50 -14.13
N LYS A 75 15.06 -11.80 -15.26
CA LYS A 75 15.49 -12.31 -16.57
C LYS A 75 17.01 -12.29 -16.73
N ALA A 76 17.68 -11.33 -16.09
CA ALA A 76 19.12 -11.16 -16.15
C ALA A 76 19.89 -12.02 -15.13
N SER A 77 19.19 -12.63 -14.17
CA SER A 77 19.73 -13.56 -13.18
C SER A 77 19.64 -15.00 -13.68
#